data_AF-A0A519XXU4-F1
#
_entry.id   AF-A0A519XXU4-F1
#
_cell.length_a   1.000
_cell.length_b   1.000
_cell.length_c   1.000
_cell.angle_alpha   90.00
_cell.angle_beta   90.00
_cell.angle_gamma   90.00
#
_symmetry.space_group_name_H-M   'P 1'
#
loop_
_entity.id
_entity.type
_entity.pdbx_description
1 polymer ?
#
loop_
_entity_poly.entity_id
_entity_poly.type
_entity_poly.pdbx_seq_one_letter_code
_entity_poly.pdbx_strand_id
1 'polypeptide(L)'
;VLKGLSVLTTALQIHSVEARHASHIRQMLAANGATIKPWITGSATVSNDTGVAAVDAVYAGENLDVQAGVTITGINGQTGVTRAAAVECFDEPLDTASVVTIANLFLKAGNKL
;
A
#
# COMPACT_ATOMS: atom_id res chain seq x y z
N VAL A 1 4.31 19.60 11.39
CA VAL A 1 3.00 20.27 11.57
C VAL A 1 1.95 19.37 12.24
N LEU A 2 1.99 18.04 12.15
CA LEU A 2 1.01 17.15 12.84
C LEU A 2 1.56 16.35 14.04
N LYS A 3 2.89 16.25 14.19
CA LYS A 3 3.55 15.49 15.26
C LYS A 3 3.12 16.01 16.65
N GLY A 4 2.57 15.13 17.47
CA GLY A 4 2.12 15.44 18.84
C GLY A 4 0.65 15.84 18.98
N LEU A 5 -0.11 15.94 17.88
CA LEU A 5 -1.55 16.19 17.93
C LEU A 5 -2.32 14.88 18.13
N SER A 6 -3.40 14.91 18.92
CA SER A 6 -4.27 13.75 19.16
C SER A 6 -4.86 13.17 17.87
N VAL A 7 -5.21 14.04 16.91
CA VAL A 7 -5.75 13.63 15.62
C VAL A 7 -4.78 12.75 14.81
N LEU A 8 -3.47 13.03 14.88
CA LEU A 8 -2.47 12.20 14.21
C LEU A 8 -2.37 10.82 14.88
N THR A 9 -2.38 10.78 16.21
CA THR A 9 -2.39 9.51 16.95
C THR A 9 -3.60 8.67 16.58
N THR A 10 -4.80 9.27 16.55
CA THR A 10 -6.02 8.59 16.14
C THR A 10 -5.94 8.11 14.69
N ALA A 11 -5.47 8.94 13.76
CA ALA A 11 -5.31 8.54 12.36
C ALA A 11 -4.36 7.34 12.19
N LEU A 12 -3.21 7.36 12.87
CA LEU A 12 -2.25 6.24 12.84
C LEU A 12 -2.82 4.97 13.49
N GLN A 13 -3.61 5.09 14.54
CA GLN A 13 -4.31 3.96 15.15
C GLN A 13 -5.33 3.34 14.20
N ILE A 14 -6.15 4.16 13.55
CA ILE A 14 -7.12 3.70 12.54
C ILE A 14 -6.38 2.99 11.41
N HIS A 15 -5.34 3.60 10.84
CA HIS A 15 -4.54 2.98 9.77
C HIS A 15 -3.94 1.63 10.22
N SER A 16 -3.41 1.54 11.44
CA SER A 16 -2.89 0.27 11.98
C SER A 16 -3.96 -0.81 12.10
N VAL A 17 -5.21 -0.46 12.41
CA VAL A 17 -6.33 -1.41 12.49
C VAL A 17 -6.75 -1.86 11.09
N GLU A 18 -6.92 -0.92 10.16
CA GLU A 18 -7.29 -1.23 8.77
C GLU A 18 -6.24 -2.12 8.09
N ALA A 19 -4.94 -1.87 8.31
CA ALA A 19 -3.86 -2.71 7.81
C ALA A 19 -3.94 -4.15 8.35
N ARG A 20 -4.29 -4.34 9.63
CA ARG A 20 -4.48 -5.68 10.22
C ARG A 20 -5.70 -6.38 9.63
N HIS A 21 -6.80 -5.67 9.42
CA HIS A 21 -7.99 -6.22 8.77
C HIS A 21 -7.69 -6.66 7.33
N ALA A 22 -7.04 -5.79 6.54
CA ALA A 22 -6.61 -6.11 5.18
C ALA A 22 -5.70 -7.35 5.16
N SER A 23 -4.73 -7.42 6.07
CA SER A 23 -3.83 -8.57 6.19
C SER A 23 -4.55 -9.87 6.54
N HIS A 24 -5.54 -9.79 7.44
CA HIS A 24 -6.34 -10.95 7.82
C HIS A 24 -7.18 -11.47 6.64
N ILE A 25 -7.82 -10.58 5.88
CA ILE A 25 -8.57 -10.97 4.68
C ILE A 25 -7.65 -11.63 3.65
N ARG A 26 -6.45 -11.10 3.41
CA ARG A 26 -5.48 -11.72 2.50
C ARG A 26 -5.04 -13.10 2.98
N GLN A 27 -4.87 -13.30 4.28
CA GLN A 27 -4.60 -14.63 4.86
C GLN A 27 -5.77 -15.60 4.65
N MET A 28 -7.02 -15.14 4.80
CA MET A 28 -8.20 -15.95 4.49
C MET A 28 -8.25 -16.34 3.01
N LEU A 29 -7.94 -15.42 2.09
CA LEU A 29 -7.83 -15.74 0.66
C LEU A 29 -6.72 -16.76 0.39
N ALA A 30 -5.56 -16.61 1.03
CA ALA A 30 -4.45 -17.56 0.89
C ALA A 30 -4.83 -18.96 1.41
N ALA A 31 -5.52 -19.04 2.55
CA ALA A 31 -6.07 -20.28 3.07
C ALA A 31 -7.11 -20.91 2.13
N ASN A 32 -7.76 -20.10 1.29
CA ASN A 32 -8.71 -20.53 0.26
C ASN A 32 -8.07 -20.75 -1.13
N GLY A 33 -6.74 -20.85 -1.21
CA GLY A 33 -6.01 -21.24 -2.42
C GLY A 33 -5.42 -20.10 -3.25
N ALA A 34 -5.54 -18.84 -2.82
CA ALA A 34 -4.84 -17.74 -3.48
C ALA A 34 -3.33 -17.79 -3.17
N THR A 35 -2.48 -17.56 -4.17
CA THR A 35 -1.03 -17.46 -3.96
C THR A 35 -0.64 -16.00 -3.73
N ILE A 36 -0.94 -15.49 -2.53
CA ILE A 36 -0.67 -14.09 -2.14
C ILE A 36 -0.04 -14.02 -0.75
N LYS A 37 0.70 -12.94 -0.49
CA LYS A 37 1.20 -12.63 0.86
C LYS A 37 0.12 -11.92 1.69
N PRO A 38 0.27 -11.84 3.04
CA PRO A 38 -0.62 -11.04 3.90
C PRO A 38 -0.53 -9.52 3.68
N TRP A 39 0.27 -9.05 2.72
CA TRP A 39 0.44 -7.66 2.28
C TRP A 39 0.65 -7.65 0.76
N ILE A 40 0.64 -6.47 0.14
CA ILE A 40 0.85 -6.29 -1.30
C ILE A 40 2.32 -6.55 -1.64
N THR A 41 2.56 -7.27 -2.72
CA THR A 41 3.89 -7.46 -3.29
C THR A 41 3.99 -6.81 -4.66
N GLY A 42 4.99 -5.95 -4.84
CA GLY A 42 5.24 -5.27 -6.11
C GLY A 42 6.40 -5.84 -6.92
N SER A 43 6.43 -5.50 -8.21
CA SER A 43 7.57 -5.67 -9.10
C SER A 43 7.79 -4.40 -9.92
N ALA A 44 8.79 -4.37 -10.80
CA ALA A 44 9.05 -3.19 -11.64
C ALA A 44 7.81 -2.70 -12.42
N THR A 45 6.90 -3.58 -12.79
CA THR A 45 5.71 -3.28 -13.61
C THR A 45 4.39 -3.60 -12.91
N VAL A 46 4.42 -4.03 -11.65
CA VAL A 46 3.22 -4.45 -10.91
C VAL A 46 3.21 -3.72 -9.58
N SER A 47 2.23 -2.86 -9.37
CA SER A 47 1.98 -2.21 -8.08
C SER A 47 0.76 -2.80 -7.37
N ASN A 48 -0.14 -3.48 -8.11
CA ASN A 48 -1.31 -4.16 -7.57
C ASN A 48 -1.23 -5.68 -7.81
N ASP A 49 -1.15 -6.47 -6.74
CA ASP A 49 -1.14 -7.94 -6.82
C ASP A 49 -2.48 -8.61 -6.48
N THR A 50 -3.53 -7.82 -6.22
CA THR A 50 -4.86 -8.34 -5.83
C THR A 50 -5.58 -9.10 -6.94
N GLY A 51 -5.15 -8.89 -8.20
CA GLY A 51 -5.83 -9.41 -9.39
C GLY A 51 -7.12 -8.66 -9.75
N VAL A 52 -7.43 -7.55 -9.06
CA VAL A 52 -8.64 -6.74 -9.28
C VAL A 52 -8.25 -5.40 -9.90
N ALA A 53 -8.38 -5.28 -11.22
CA ALA A 53 -8.00 -4.05 -11.95
C ALA A 53 -8.78 -2.80 -11.50
N ALA A 54 -10.01 -2.97 -11.00
CA ALA A 54 -10.83 -1.86 -10.51
C ALA A 54 -10.21 -1.11 -9.31
N VAL A 55 -9.23 -1.71 -8.61
CA VAL A 55 -8.54 -1.09 -7.47
C VAL A 55 -7.08 -0.73 -7.78
N ASP A 56 -6.66 -0.70 -9.04
CA ASP A 56 -5.28 -0.36 -9.42
C ASP A 56 -4.84 1.01 -8.87
N ALA A 57 -5.76 1.99 -8.86
CA ALA A 57 -5.48 3.33 -8.33
C ALA A 57 -5.19 3.33 -6.81
N VAL A 58 -5.65 2.33 -6.06
CA VAL A 58 -5.38 2.20 -4.61
C VAL A 58 -3.91 1.88 -4.35
N TYR A 59 -3.28 1.14 -5.24
CA TYR A 59 -1.91 0.66 -5.10
C TYR A 59 -0.95 1.34 -6.07
N ALA A 60 -1.35 2.44 -6.69
CA ALA A 60 -0.49 3.17 -7.61
C ALA A 60 0.71 3.74 -6.85
N GLY A 61 1.93 3.33 -7.24
CA GLY A 61 3.17 3.76 -6.58
C GLY A 61 3.77 2.73 -5.62
N GLU A 62 3.04 1.67 -5.26
CA GLU A 62 3.50 0.58 -4.35
C GLU A 62 4.67 -0.26 -4.89
N ASN A 63 5.22 0.09 -6.06
CA ASN A 63 6.37 -0.56 -6.67
C ASN A 63 7.66 0.27 -6.62
N LEU A 64 7.65 1.40 -5.91
CA LEU A 64 8.81 2.28 -5.75
C LEU A 64 9.81 1.69 -4.75
N ASP A 65 11.07 1.55 -5.18
CA ASP A 65 12.17 1.07 -4.35
C ASP A 65 13.18 2.18 -4.01
N VAL A 66 12.73 3.43 -4.08
CA VAL A 66 13.53 4.63 -3.80
C VAL A 66 12.92 5.39 -2.64
N GLN A 67 13.67 5.54 -1.55
CA GLN A 67 13.23 6.23 -0.35
C GLN A 67 14.15 7.42 -0.08
N ALA A 68 13.59 8.64 -0.04
CA ALA A 68 14.35 9.88 0.11
C ALA A 68 15.53 10.03 -0.90
N GLY A 69 15.34 9.54 -2.13
CA GLY A 69 16.36 9.57 -3.20
C GLY A 69 17.39 8.44 -3.15
N VAL A 70 17.26 7.50 -2.21
CA VAL A 70 18.13 6.33 -2.09
C VAL A 70 17.41 5.09 -2.60
N THR A 71 17.97 4.40 -3.60
CA THR A 71 17.50 3.06 -3.97
C THR A 71 17.82 2.08 -2.84
N ILE A 72 16.77 1.48 -2.26
CA ILE A 72 16.88 0.59 -1.11
C ILE A 72 17.05 -0.88 -1.50
N THR A 73 16.75 -1.26 -2.75
CA THR A 73 17.11 -2.57 -3.31
C THR A 73 18.63 -2.75 -3.30
N GLY A 74 19.13 -3.85 -2.73
CA GLY A 74 20.56 -4.12 -2.69
C GLY A 74 21.37 -3.12 -1.85
N ILE A 75 20.71 -2.33 -0.98
CA ILE A 75 21.34 -1.22 -0.26
C ILE A 75 22.60 -1.67 0.48
N ASN A 76 23.68 -0.91 0.32
CA ASN A 76 24.99 -1.20 0.91
C ASN A 76 25.53 -2.62 0.57
N GLY A 77 25.21 -3.12 -0.62
CA GLY A 77 25.62 -4.46 -1.07
C GLY A 77 24.80 -5.62 -0.49
N GLN A 78 23.71 -5.34 0.24
CA GLN A 78 22.86 -6.38 0.81
C GLN A 78 21.92 -6.97 -0.24
N THR A 79 22.40 -7.99 -0.95
CA THR A 79 21.64 -8.68 -2.01
C THR A 79 20.37 -9.37 -1.52
N GLY A 80 20.22 -9.60 -0.20
CA GLY A 80 18.99 -10.09 0.40
C GLY A 80 17.83 -9.09 0.38
N VAL A 81 18.09 -7.79 0.21
CA VAL A 81 17.04 -6.79 -0.02
C VAL A 81 16.68 -6.83 -1.50
N THR A 82 15.86 -7.81 -1.85
CA THR A 82 15.27 -7.93 -3.19
C THR A 82 14.31 -6.76 -3.44
N ARG A 83 13.97 -6.50 -4.71
CA ARG A 83 13.00 -5.43 -5.02
C ARG A 83 11.65 -5.67 -4.36
N ALA A 84 11.14 -6.90 -4.36
CA ALA A 84 9.90 -7.24 -3.65
C ALA A 84 10.02 -6.88 -2.16
N ALA A 85 11.12 -7.26 -1.50
CA ALA A 85 11.34 -6.89 -0.11
C ALA A 85 11.44 -5.36 0.09
N ALA A 86 12.09 -4.64 -0.82
CA ALA A 86 12.22 -3.19 -0.75
C ALA A 86 10.87 -2.46 -0.84
N VAL A 87 10.05 -2.80 -1.84
CA VAL A 87 8.76 -2.12 -2.08
C VAL A 87 7.70 -2.51 -1.04
N GLU A 88 7.85 -3.65 -0.36
CA GLU A 88 6.94 -4.11 0.70
C GLU A 88 7.14 -3.38 2.05
N CYS A 89 8.17 -2.54 2.19
CA CYS A 89 8.59 -1.99 3.47
C CYS A 89 8.01 -0.61 3.80
N PHE A 90 7.52 0.13 2.82
CA PHE A 90 7.08 1.52 2.96
C PHE A 90 5.73 1.72 2.28
N ASP A 91 4.93 2.60 2.88
CA ASP A 91 3.69 3.12 2.29
C ASP A 91 4.01 4.49 1.68
N GLU A 92 3.49 4.76 0.49
CA GLU A 92 3.83 5.96 -0.27
C GLU A 92 2.83 7.10 0.03
N PRO A 93 3.30 8.36 0.19
CA PRO A 93 2.39 9.46 0.47
C PRO A 93 1.48 9.73 -0.73
N LEU A 94 0.16 9.79 -0.48
CA LEU A 94 -0.83 10.15 -1.48
C LEU A 94 -1.12 11.65 -1.46
N ASP A 95 -1.16 12.27 -2.64
CA ASP A 95 -1.68 13.62 -2.79
C ASP A 95 -3.22 13.65 -2.76
N THR A 96 -3.79 14.84 -2.56
CA THR A 96 -5.24 15.00 -2.44
C THR A 96 -6.00 14.52 -3.68
N ALA A 97 -5.47 14.73 -4.88
CA ALA A 97 -6.12 14.31 -6.11
C ALA A 97 -6.18 12.78 -6.24
N SER A 98 -5.12 12.10 -5.83
CA SER A 98 -5.03 10.64 -5.77
C SER A 98 -6.01 10.08 -4.75
N VAL A 99 -6.08 10.68 -3.55
CA VAL A 99 -7.05 10.29 -2.51
C VAL A 99 -8.50 10.47 -3.00
N VAL A 100 -8.82 11.58 -3.65
CA VAL A 100 -10.17 11.81 -4.23
C VAL A 100 -10.50 10.75 -5.29
N THR A 101 -9.54 10.45 -6.16
CA THR A 101 -9.70 9.41 -7.19
C THR A 101 -9.99 8.05 -6.58
N ILE A 102 -9.22 7.66 -5.56
CA ILE A 102 -9.38 6.40 -4.82
C ILE A 102 -10.73 6.36 -4.10
N ALA A 103 -11.08 7.41 -3.35
CA ALA A 103 -12.35 7.48 -2.63
C ALA A 103 -13.55 7.32 -3.57
N ASN A 104 -13.48 7.94 -4.75
CA ASN A 104 -14.52 7.88 -5.77
C ASN A 104 -14.74 6.49 -6.40
N LEU A 105 -13.86 5.50 -6.14
CA LEU A 105 -14.09 4.09 -6.47
C LEU A 105 -15.19 3.46 -5.59
N PHE A 106 -15.35 3.94 -4.36
CA PHE A 106 -16.24 3.38 -3.34
C PHE A 106 -17.51 4.22 -3.10
N LEU A 107 -17.61 5.38 -3.76
CA LEU A 107 -18.75 6.28 -3.64
C LEU A 107 -19.72 6.12 -4.83
N LYS A 108 -21.01 6.20 -4.51
CA LYS A 108 -22.08 6.19 -5.53
C LYS A 108 -21.94 7.42 -6.44
N ALA A 109 -22.31 7.30 -7.70
CA ALA A 109 -22.11 8.35 -8.72
C ALA A 109 -22.56 9.77 -8.31
N GLY A 110 -23.68 9.90 -7.58
CA GLY A 110 -24.18 11.21 -7.12
C GLY A 110 -23.48 11.80 -5.88
N ASN A 111 -22.54 11.06 -5.28
CA ASN A 111 -21.86 11.41 -4.03
C ASN A 111 -20.34 11.46 -4.19
N LYS A 112 -19.84 11.50 -5.43
CA LYS A 112 -18.40 11.60 -5.68
C LYS A 112 -17.87 12.94 -5.15
N LEU A 113 -16.66 12.92 -4.60
CA LEU A 113 -15.90 14.07 -4.12
C LEU A 113 -15.36 14.90 -5.28
#